data_AF-A0A6G0YWN7-F1
#
_entry.id   AF-A0A6G0YWN7-F1
#
_cell.length_a   1.000
_cell.length_b   1.000
_cell.length_c   1.000
_cell.angle_alpha   90.00
_cell.angle_beta   90.00
_cell.angle_gamma   90.00
#
_symmetry.space_group_name_H-M   'P 1'
#
loop_
_entity.id
_entity.type
_entity.pdbx_description
1 polymer ?
#
loop_
_entity_poly.entity_id
_entity_poly.type
_entity_poly.pdbx_seq_one_letter_code
_entity_poly.pdbx_strand_id
1 'polypeptide(L)'
;MSRKPVFLVGSMQNQIYGGKLPSKRDVLSVLFYNKRMVNLNLHESASLVIDECLIFWKKAHLRALEKHKTRNKNLNDLFDIAHDDALILINLDEDKNFLIAQRKKGREGCMLGVDIKGTIAERKKKEERQKERREKQSSNFKSVDNFQFRSFDSDSSDLCDCLSST
;
A
#
# COMPACT_ATOMS: atom_id res chain seq x y z
N MET A 1 1.15 40.31 -23.61
CA MET A 1 -0.25 40.00 -23.26
C MET A 1 -0.32 39.50 -21.82
N SER A 2 -1.10 40.15 -20.96
CA SER A 2 -1.26 39.73 -19.55
C SER A 2 -2.06 38.42 -19.48
N ARG A 3 -1.47 37.37 -18.91
CA ARG A 3 -2.14 36.07 -18.74
C ARG A 3 -3.18 36.20 -17.62
N LYS A 4 -4.46 36.37 -17.99
CA LYS A 4 -5.55 36.39 -17.02
C LYS A 4 -5.60 35.03 -16.29
N PRO A 5 -5.53 34.99 -14.95
CA PRO A 5 -5.60 33.74 -14.23
C PRO A 5 -6.99 33.09 -14.39
N VAL A 6 -7.03 31.77 -14.37
CA VAL A 6 -8.28 30.99 -14.31
C VAL A 6 -8.57 30.72 -12.83
N PHE A 7 -9.82 30.92 -12.39
CA PHE A 7 -10.23 30.62 -11.02
C PHE A 7 -9.90 29.16 -10.66
N LEU A 8 -9.37 28.92 -9.44
CA LEU A 8 -8.86 27.62 -8.92
C LEU A 8 -7.57 27.07 -9.55
N VAL A 9 -7.33 27.31 -10.85
CA VAL A 9 -6.13 26.83 -11.57
C VAL A 9 -4.97 27.81 -11.44
N GLY A 10 -5.25 29.11 -11.38
CA GLY A 10 -4.26 30.17 -11.30
C GLY A 10 -3.70 30.54 -12.68
N SER A 11 -2.38 30.69 -12.78
CA SER A 11 -1.70 31.04 -14.03
C SER A 11 -1.73 29.88 -15.02
N MET A 12 -2.14 30.18 -16.26
CA MET A 12 -2.09 29.23 -17.38
C MET A 12 -0.65 29.05 -17.87
N GLN A 13 -0.26 27.79 -18.10
CA GLN A 13 1.04 27.38 -18.62
C GLN A 13 0.90 26.83 -20.04
N ASN A 14 1.90 27.06 -20.88
CA ASN A 14 1.91 26.58 -22.27
C ASN A 14 2.33 25.12 -22.42
N GLN A 15 2.95 24.55 -21.37
CA GLN A 15 3.43 23.17 -21.35
C GLN A 15 3.52 22.70 -19.89
N ILE A 16 3.46 21.38 -19.68
CA ILE A 16 3.74 20.76 -18.38
C ILE A 16 5.26 20.66 -18.18
N TYR A 17 5.79 21.33 -17.15
CA TYR A 17 7.21 21.30 -16.81
C TYR A 17 7.49 20.44 -15.56
N GLY A 18 8.69 19.86 -15.48
CA GLY A 18 9.23 19.30 -14.23
C GLY A 18 9.73 17.84 -14.33
N GLY A 19 10.08 17.28 -13.16
CA GLY A 19 10.57 15.90 -13.02
C GLY A 19 9.63 14.96 -12.28
N LYS A 20 8.45 15.46 -11.86
CA LYS A 20 7.41 14.73 -11.12
C LYS A 20 6.22 14.45 -12.04
N LEU A 21 5.31 13.57 -11.63
CA LEU A 21 4.07 13.37 -12.36
C LEU A 21 3.24 14.66 -12.38
N PRO A 22 2.58 14.99 -13.51
CA PRO A 22 1.74 16.17 -13.61
C PRO A 22 0.58 16.12 -12.63
N SER A 23 0.29 17.23 -11.94
CA SER A 23 -0.90 17.35 -11.11
C SER A 23 -2.13 17.69 -11.95
N LYS A 24 -3.34 17.50 -11.39
CA LYS A 24 -4.60 17.93 -12.04
C LYS A 24 -4.57 19.42 -12.40
N ARG A 25 -3.93 20.25 -11.56
CA ARG A 25 -3.78 21.69 -11.84
C ARG A 25 -2.88 21.92 -13.05
N ASP A 26 -1.77 21.21 -13.19
CA ASP A 26 -0.85 21.37 -14.33
C ASP A 26 -1.54 20.99 -15.64
N VAL A 27 -2.24 19.85 -15.65
CA VAL A 27 -3.02 19.36 -16.78
C VAL A 27 -4.08 20.39 -17.21
N LEU A 28 -4.86 20.90 -16.25
CA LEU A 28 -5.89 21.91 -16.53
C LEU A 28 -5.29 23.25 -16.96
N SER A 29 -4.13 23.62 -16.42
CA SER A 29 -3.44 24.86 -16.77
C SER A 29 -3.05 24.90 -18.24
N VAL A 30 -2.52 23.79 -18.77
CA VAL A 30 -2.16 23.64 -20.19
C VAL A 30 -3.41 23.51 -21.07
N LEU A 31 -4.42 22.76 -20.63
CA LEU A 31 -5.69 22.69 -21.35
C LEU A 31 -6.31 24.07 -21.54
N PHE A 32 -6.38 24.89 -20.48
CA PHE A 32 -6.94 26.23 -20.57
C PHE A 32 -6.08 27.19 -21.38
N TYR A 33 -4.75 27.03 -21.36
CA TYR A 33 -3.87 27.78 -22.25
C TYR A 33 -4.19 27.49 -23.72
N ASN A 34 -4.30 26.21 -24.09
CA ASN A 34 -4.62 25.78 -25.45
C ASN A 34 -6.01 26.26 -25.89
N LYS A 35 -7.01 26.22 -24.98
CA LYS A 35 -8.37 26.69 -25.27
C LYS A 35 -8.47 28.21 -25.40
N ARG A 36 -7.75 28.99 -24.59
CA ARG A 36 -7.94 30.46 -24.49
C ARG A 36 -6.92 31.28 -25.27
N MET A 37 -5.69 30.78 -25.40
CA MET A 37 -4.58 31.50 -26.05
C MET A 37 -4.33 30.98 -27.46
N VAL A 38 -4.41 29.66 -27.65
CA VAL A 38 -4.16 29.00 -28.94
C VAL A 38 -5.46 28.76 -29.72
N ASN A 39 -6.62 28.84 -29.05
CA ASN A 39 -7.95 28.61 -29.63
C ASN A 39 -8.14 27.22 -30.27
N LEU A 40 -7.49 26.20 -29.71
CA LEU A 40 -7.67 24.83 -30.19
C LEU A 40 -9.06 24.27 -29.84
N ASN A 41 -9.48 23.27 -30.62
CA ASN A 41 -10.66 22.48 -30.30
C ASN A 41 -10.44 21.72 -28.99
N LEU A 42 -11.53 21.39 -28.27
CA LEU A 42 -11.40 20.67 -27.00
C LEU A 42 -10.74 19.31 -27.22
N HIS A 43 -11.10 18.63 -28.30
CA HIS A 43 -10.53 17.35 -28.69
C HIS A 43 -9.02 17.44 -28.94
N GLU A 44 -8.59 18.36 -29.83
CA GLU A 44 -7.17 18.56 -30.15
C GLU A 44 -6.36 18.97 -28.91
N SER A 45 -6.91 19.90 -28.13
CA SER A 45 -6.29 20.34 -26.88
C SER A 45 -6.15 19.20 -25.87
N ALA A 46 -7.15 18.32 -25.75
CA ALA A 46 -7.10 17.18 -24.85
C ALA A 46 -6.07 16.15 -25.33
N SER A 47 -6.00 15.88 -26.63
CA SER A 47 -5.00 14.99 -27.22
C SER A 47 -3.58 15.45 -26.89
N LEU A 48 -3.28 16.73 -27.10
CA LEU A 48 -1.95 17.30 -26.78
C LEU A 48 -1.60 17.16 -25.30
N VAL A 49 -2.56 17.45 -24.42
CA VAL A 49 -2.34 17.34 -22.97
C VAL A 49 -2.14 15.88 -22.55
N ILE A 50 -2.85 14.93 -23.17
CA ILE A 50 -2.66 13.49 -22.95
C ILE A 50 -1.26 13.07 -23.42
N ASP A 51 -0.84 13.49 -24.62
CA ASP A 51 0.47 13.18 -25.17
C ASP A 51 1.61 13.71 -24.28
N GLU A 52 1.47 14.93 -23.77
CA GLU A 52 2.41 15.48 -22.78
C GLU A 52 2.43 14.64 -21.50
N CYS A 53 1.28 14.28 -20.96
CA CYS A 53 1.19 13.44 -19.75
C CYS A 53 1.83 12.06 -19.97
N LEU A 54 1.68 11.48 -21.16
CA LEU A 54 2.25 10.17 -21.49
C LEU A 54 3.77 10.16 -21.41
N ILE A 55 4.45 11.28 -21.70
CA ILE A 55 5.91 11.38 -21.56
C ILE A 55 6.34 11.14 -20.10
N PHE A 56 5.62 11.72 -19.13
CA PHE A 56 5.91 11.53 -17.72
C PHE A 56 5.67 10.09 -17.26
N TRP A 57 4.60 9.47 -17.74
CA TRP A 57 4.30 8.06 -17.45
C TRP A 57 5.34 7.11 -18.02
N LYS A 58 5.78 7.32 -19.27
CA LYS A 58 6.87 6.54 -19.87
C LYS A 58 8.16 6.67 -19.06
N LYS A 59 8.51 7.90 -18.65
CA LYS A 59 9.71 8.16 -17.83
C LYS A 59 9.62 7.51 -16.44
N ALA A 60 8.46 7.55 -15.80
CA ALA A 60 8.22 6.88 -14.52
C ALA A 60 8.32 5.35 -14.65
N HIS A 61 7.78 4.79 -15.73
CA HIS A 61 7.84 3.36 -16.00
C HIS A 61 9.28 2.88 -16.23
N LEU A 62 10.04 3.58 -17.08
CA LEU A 62 11.46 3.27 -17.31
C LEU A 62 12.26 3.30 -16.01
N ARG A 63 12.01 4.29 -15.14
CA ARG A 63 12.66 4.36 -13.82
C ARG A 63 12.30 3.17 -12.92
N ALA A 64 11.05 2.71 -12.95
CA ALA A 64 10.64 1.53 -12.20
C ALA A 64 11.31 0.25 -12.74
N LEU A 65 11.38 0.11 -14.06
CA LEU A 65 12.00 -1.04 -14.72
C LEU A 65 13.51 -1.11 -14.46
N GLU A 66 14.23 0.01 -14.57
CA GLU A 66 15.68 0.08 -14.30
C GLU A 66 16.01 -0.22 -12.83
N LYS A 67 15.19 0.28 -11.89
CA LYS A 67 15.30 -0.11 -10.47
C LYS A 67 15.11 -1.61 -10.28
N HIS A 68 14.13 -2.20 -10.96
CA HIS A 68 13.87 -3.64 -10.87
C HIS A 68 15.01 -4.48 -11.48
N LYS A 69 15.58 -4.03 -12.60
CA LYS A 69 16.73 -4.65 -13.26
C LYS A 69 17.98 -4.61 -12.40
N THR A 70 18.20 -3.50 -11.68
CA THR A 70 19.34 -3.34 -10.78
C THR A 70 19.18 -4.12 -9.47
N ARG A 71 17.94 -4.26 -8.98
CA ARG A 71 17.62 -5.06 -7.79
C ARG A 71 17.85 -6.57 -8.02
N ASN A 72 17.74 -7.05 -9.24
CA ASN A 72 17.92 -8.46 -9.61
C ASN A 72 19.30 -8.74 -10.22
N LYS A 73 20.39 -8.22 -9.63
CA LYS A 73 21.73 -8.53 -10.15
C LYS A 73 22.22 -9.91 -9.73
N ASN A 74 21.80 -10.44 -8.58
CA ASN A 74 22.16 -11.78 -8.13
C ASN A 74 20.94 -12.53 -7.60
N LEU A 75 20.21 -13.26 -8.45
CA LEU A 75 19.22 -14.27 -7.98
C LEU A 75 19.85 -15.35 -7.11
N ASN A 76 21.19 -15.46 -7.14
CA ASN A 76 21.95 -16.38 -6.30
C ASN A 76 21.94 -15.97 -4.82
N ASP A 77 21.84 -14.66 -4.52
CA ASP A 77 21.90 -14.14 -3.14
C ASP A 77 20.49 -13.87 -2.59
N LEU A 78 19.44 -14.01 -3.43
CA LEU A 78 18.05 -13.73 -3.07
C LEU A 78 17.51 -14.69 -1.98
N PHE A 79 18.15 -15.84 -1.81
CA PHE A 79 17.79 -16.86 -0.81
C PHE A 79 18.81 -16.98 0.34
N ASP A 80 19.81 -16.09 0.41
CA ASP A 80 20.73 -16.01 1.57
C ASP A 80 20.06 -15.40 2.82
N ILE A 81 18.77 -15.09 2.71
CA ILE A 81 17.90 -14.49 3.74
C ILE A 81 17.43 -15.53 4.76
N ALA A 82 18.32 -16.36 5.29
CA ALA A 82 18.06 -16.90 6.61
C ALA A 82 18.32 -15.78 7.63
N HIS A 83 17.53 -15.71 8.72
CA HIS A 83 17.88 -14.82 9.83
C HIS A 83 19.30 -15.13 10.33
N ASP A 84 20.05 -14.11 10.75
CA ASP A 84 21.42 -14.28 11.26
C ASP A 84 21.48 -15.29 12.42
N ASP A 85 20.43 -15.32 13.25
CA ASP A 85 20.29 -16.23 14.38
C ASP A 85 19.68 -17.60 14.05
N ALA A 86 19.42 -17.90 12.77
CA ALA A 86 18.76 -19.16 12.38
C ALA A 86 19.52 -20.40 12.85
N LEU A 87 20.86 -20.34 12.92
CA LEU A 87 21.70 -21.43 13.45
C LEU A 87 21.56 -21.65 14.96
N ILE A 88 21.19 -20.59 15.69
CA ILE A 88 20.99 -20.62 17.14
C ILE A 88 19.58 -21.11 17.46
N LEU A 89 18.59 -20.72 16.65
CA LEU A 89 17.18 -21.05 16.86
C LEU A 89 16.83 -22.51 16.51
N ILE A 90 17.59 -23.15 15.63
CA ILE A 90 17.35 -24.53 15.19
C ILE A 90 18.16 -25.49 16.07
N ASN A 91 17.48 -26.47 16.65
CA ASN A 91 18.11 -27.43 17.56
C ASN A 91 18.64 -28.69 16.86
N LEU A 92 18.19 -28.97 15.63
CA LEU A 92 18.59 -30.15 14.87
C LEU A 92 19.89 -29.88 14.10
N ASP A 93 20.91 -30.70 14.34
CA ASP A 93 22.23 -30.49 13.74
C ASP A 93 22.25 -30.78 12.23
N GLU A 94 21.36 -31.64 11.74
CA GLU A 94 21.14 -31.90 10.31
C GLU A 94 20.64 -30.65 9.57
N ASP A 95 19.71 -29.92 10.19
CA ASP A 95 19.16 -28.67 9.63
C ASP A 95 20.19 -27.54 9.68
N LYS A 96 21.04 -27.48 10.71
CA LYS A 96 22.18 -26.54 10.76
C LYS A 96 23.16 -26.83 9.63
N ASN A 97 23.49 -28.11 9.41
CA ASN A 97 24.38 -28.52 8.32
C ASN A 97 23.79 -28.21 6.95
N PHE A 98 22.47 -28.39 6.78
CA PHE A 98 21.74 -28.00 5.58
C PHE A 98 21.85 -26.48 5.33
N LEU A 99 21.60 -25.65 6.34
CA LEU A 99 21.75 -24.19 6.22
C LEU A 99 23.17 -23.75 5.89
N ILE A 100 24.19 -24.42 6.46
CA ILE A 100 25.60 -24.16 6.13
C ILE A 100 25.89 -24.55 4.67
N ALA A 101 25.34 -25.66 4.18
CA ALA A 101 25.50 -26.11 2.79
C ALA A 101 24.80 -25.17 1.79
N GLN A 102 23.66 -24.57 2.15
CA GLN A 102 23.00 -23.53 1.33
C GLN A 102 23.88 -22.28 1.16
N ARG A 103 24.66 -21.93 2.18
CA ARG A 103 25.57 -20.76 2.18
C ARG A 103 26.88 -20.98 1.40
N LYS A 104 27.19 -22.23 0.99
CA LYS A 104 28.37 -22.51 0.17
C LYS A 104 28.13 -22.11 -1.30
N LYS A 105 29.10 -21.38 -1.88
CA LYS A 105 29.06 -20.94 -3.28
C LYS A 105 28.99 -22.15 -4.21
N GLY A 106 27.86 -22.32 -4.90
CA GLY A 106 27.59 -23.49 -5.76
C GLY A 106 26.29 -24.23 -5.44
N ARG A 107 25.62 -23.93 -4.33
CA ARG A 107 24.33 -24.53 -3.90
C ARG A 107 24.34 -26.06 -3.94
N GLU A 108 25.18 -26.65 -3.09
CA GLU A 108 25.28 -28.12 -2.95
C GLU A 108 24.04 -28.74 -2.31
N GLY A 109 23.24 -27.96 -1.58
CA GLY A 109 22.03 -28.43 -0.92
C GLY A 109 20.77 -28.27 -1.79
N CYS A 110 20.00 -29.34 -1.92
CA CYS A 110 18.60 -29.31 -2.38
C CYS A 110 17.67 -29.40 -1.16
N MET A 111 16.54 -28.67 -1.15
CA MET A 111 15.52 -28.89 -0.11
C MET A 111 15.07 -30.36 -0.18
N LEU A 112 15.42 -31.15 0.83
CA LEU A 112 14.72 -32.41 1.11
C LEU A 112 13.28 -32.08 1.51
N GLY A 113 12.37 -33.01 1.23
CA GLY A 113 10.92 -32.81 1.40
C GLY A 113 10.52 -32.33 2.80
N VAL A 114 9.43 -31.57 2.87
CA VAL A 114 8.88 -31.05 4.13
C VAL A 114 8.61 -32.20 5.11
N ASP A 115 9.16 -32.13 6.33
CA ASP A 115 8.82 -33.09 7.38
C ASP A 115 7.37 -32.90 7.86
N ILE A 116 6.49 -33.71 7.28
CA ILE A 116 5.05 -33.73 7.56
C ILE A 116 4.78 -34.07 9.03
N LYS A 117 5.64 -34.87 9.67
CA LYS A 117 5.42 -35.31 11.06
C LYS A 117 5.66 -34.15 12.04
N GLY A 118 6.79 -33.44 11.90
CA GLY A 118 7.09 -32.25 12.69
C GLY A 118 6.04 -31.15 12.51
N THR A 119 5.64 -30.88 11.27
CA THR A 119 4.63 -29.83 10.98
C THR A 119 3.25 -30.15 11.57
N ILE A 120 2.83 -31.41 11.57
CA ILE A 120 1.57 -31.83 12.22
C ILE A 120 1.67 -31.66 13.75
N ALA A 121 2.78 -32.06 14.36
CA ALA A 121 2.97 -31.94 15.80
C ALA A 121 2.98 -30.48 16.27
N GLU A 122 3.63 -29.59 15.52
CA GLU A 122 3.71 -28.17 15.84
C GLU A 122 2.35 -27.46 15.70
N ARG A 123 1.57 -27.80 14.66
CA ARG A 123 0.20 -27.30 14.48
C ARG A 123 -0.70 -27.67 15.65
N LYS A 124 -0.67 -28.94 16.10
CA LYS A 124 -1.44 -29.40 17.27
C LYS A 124 -1.09 -28.58 18.52
N LYS A 125 0.21 -28.42 18.80
CA LYS A 125 0.69 -27.62 19.95
C LYS A 125 0.37 -26.12 19.86
N LYS A 126 0.17 -25.59 18.65
CA LYS A 126 -0.25 -24.20 18.44
C LYS A 126 -1.75 -24.02 18.63
N GLU A 127 -2.56 -24.99 18.19
CA GLU A 127 -4.01 -25.00 18.39
C GLU A 127 -4.39 -25.10 19.86
N GLU A 128 -3.72 -25.96 20.63
CA GLU A 128 -3.90 -26.07 22.09
C GLU A 128 -3.63 -24.73 22.79
N ARG A 129 -2.50 -24.09 22.49
CA ARG A 129 -2.16 -22.76 23.02
C ARG A 129 -3.18 -21.68 22.63
N GLN A 130 -3.81 -21.77 21.47
CA GLN A 130 -4.86 -20.83 21.08
C GLN A 130 -6.18 -21.08 21.83
N LYS A 131 -6.55 -22.35 22.04
CA LYS A 131 -7.75 -22.71 22.78
C LYS A 131 -7.66 -22.25 24.24
N GLU A 132 -6.53 -22.49 24.89
CA GLU A 132 -6.27 -21.99 26.24
C GLU A 132 -6.34 -20.45 26.34
N ARG A 133 -5.84 -19.72 25.33
CA ARG A 133 -5.93 -18.25 25.29
C ARG A 133 -7.38 -17.77 25.11
N ARG A 134 -8.18 -18.47 24.30
CA ARG A 134 -9.61 -18.17 24.09
C ARG A 134 -10.44 -18.46 25.35
N GLU A 135 -10.14 -19.55 26.04
CA GLU A 135 -10.79 -19.91 27.31
C GLU A 135 -10.45 -18.92 28.43
N LYS A 136 -9.19 -18.47 28.51
CA LYS A 136 -8.79 -17.39 29.42
C LYS A 136 -9.52 -16.08 29.11
N GLN A 137 -9.67 -15.72 27.83
CA GLN A 137 -10.45 -14.53 27.43
C GLN A 137 -11.95 -14.66 27.72
N SER A 138 -12.56 -15.83 27.50
CA SER A 138 -13.99 -16.04 27.75
C SER A 138 -14.32 -16.15 29.25
N SER A 139 -13.41 -16.68 30.06
CA SER A 139 -13.52 -16.67 31.52
C SER A 139 -13.43 -15.25 32.10
N ASN A 140 -12.67 -14.35 31.46
CA ASN A 140 -12.54 -12.95 31.88
C ASN A 140 -13.75 -12.08 31.48
N PHE A 141 -14.48 -12.44 30.41
CA PHE A 141 -15.67 -11.71 29.94
C PHE A 141 -16.93 -12.00 30.80
N LYS A 142 -17.07 -13.23 31.32
CA LYS A 142 -18.22 -13.63 32.17
C LYS A 142 -18.30 -12.93 33.54
N SER A 143 -17.28 -12.18 33.93
CA SER A 143 -17.28 -11.42 35.19
C SER A 143 -17.90 -10.01 35.05
N VAL A 144 -18.19 -9.53 33.83
CA VAL A 144 -18.56 -8.12 33.58
C VAL A 144 -20.09 -7.92 33.39
N ASP A 145 -20.85 -8.98 33.13
CA ASP A 145 -22.31 -8.92 32.92
C ASP A 145 -23.13 -8.88 34.22
N ASN A 146 -22.78 -8.01 35.17
CA ASN A 146 -23.63 -7.75 36.33
C ASN A 146 -23.75 -6.26 36.72
N PHE A 147 -23.69 -5.32 35.77
CA PHE A 147 -24.07 -3.94 36.04
C PHE A 147 -25.15 -3.42 35.07
N GLN A 148 -26.33 -3.26 35.64
CA GLN A 148 -27.65 -2.91 35.13
C GLN A 148 -27.72 -1.69 34.18
N PHE A 149 -28.32 -1.92 33.01
CA PHE A 149 -29.26 -1.09 32.22
C PHE A 149 -29.58 0.35 32.66
N ARG A 150 -29.48 1.33 31.73
CA ARG A 150 -30.56 2.29 31.36
C ARG A 150 -30.34 2.89 29.96
N SER A 151 -31.32 2.69 29.08
CA SER A 151 -31.45 3.33 27.77
C SER A 151 -31.70 4.84 27.89
N PHE A 152 -31.11 5.63 26.98
CA PHE A 152 -31.51 7.02 26.74
C PHE A 152 -31.45 7.28 25.22
N ASP A 153 -32.61 7.12 24.57
CA ASP A 153 -32.89 7.74 23.28
C ASP A 153 -33.03 9.24 23.50
N SER A 154 -32.41 10.05 22.65
CA SER A 154 -32.83 11.44 22.49
C SER A 154 -32.69 11.83 21.02
N ASP A 155 -33.85 11.85 20.39
CA ASP A 155 -34.07 12.33 19.04
C ASP A 155 -33.82 13.84 18.90
N SER A 156 -33.50 14.16 17.66
CA SER A 156 -33.20 15.43 17.02
C SER A 156 -34.11 16.60 17.41
N SER A 157 -33.47 17.74 17.63
CA SER A 157 -34.00 19.07 17.94
C SER A 157 -35.10 19.58 17.00
N ASP A 158 -36.19 20.05 17.62
CA ASP A 158 -37.30 20.77 17.03
C ASP A 158 -36.89 22.11 16.41
N LEU A 159 -37.45 22.35 15.23
CA LEU A 159 -37.43 23.60 14.47
C LEU A 159 -38.26 24.65 15.21
N CYS A 160 -37.65 25.81 15.48
CA CYS A 160 -38.30 26.98 16.04
C CYS A 160 -39.17 27.65 14.97
N ASP A 161 -40.48 27.72 15.17
CA ASP A 161 -41.34 28.74 14.59
C ASP A 161 -42.32 29.22 15.67
N CYS A 162 -42.03 30.40 16.21
CA CYS A 162 -42.96 31.13 17.06
C CYS A 162 -43.01 32.56 16.55
N LEU A 163 -44.16 32.97 15.99
CA LEU A 163 -44.82 34.23 16.33
C LEU A 163 -46.28 34.16 15.89
N SER A 164 -47.10 34.60 16.84
CA SER A 164 -48.54 34.49 17.05
C SER A 164 -49.46 35.24 16.07
N SER A 165 -50.68 34.73 15.98
CA SER A 165 -51.90 35.30 15.42
C SER A 165 -52.27 36.70 15.95
N THR A 166 -52.79 37.55 15.07
CA THR A 166 -54.18 38.09 15.05
C THR A 166 -54.46 38.71 13.69
#